data_AF-A0A856MCP4-F1
#
_entry.id   AF-A0A856MCP4-F1
#
_cell.length_a   1.000
_cell.length_b   1.000
_cell.length_c   1.000
_cell.angle_alpha   90.00
_cell.angle_beta   90.00
_cell.angle_gamma   90.00
#
_symmetry.space_group_name_H-M   'P 1'
#
loop_
_entity.id
_entity.type
_entity.pdbx_description
1 polymer ?
#
loop_
_entity_poly.entity_id
_entity_poly.type
_entity_poly.pdbx_seq_one_letter_code
_entity_poly.pdbx_strand_id
1 'polypeptide(L)'
;MVPDLPIFNHTIYHSGFTESFYDPRTLLTKILAPNLEGQEKKEFVLRGFEYNATVIHERVHWFQHHGTSFGCFLEALRLSQQNTTLRWLREMPSSRVRDFLRQRVEFTTPILEIDPQTRHPIFAQGDEHDQMNLFRQIWFDHQWVHAVFEDSRISKQLGKPPGTVIGEVVGDVMLALCAEHDFLPQTKNAILTTPLTARQWFSVDDTEMMFVSISGMYLTSKILMECAATISELQLLPESLWMPVLGKAGVETVLTNRIKTILDGDYGIPIRSLLVVLNAGLDRLLDVLPTVNVLCFIALNPPLPPYVMHPPDDAPSWRWQDIYPPIRFARLALCVKKVGLLSDCRDHRTIATYIDKLCDVCQLPHTINTNYPDRISYEETPCFADENTVYSDSLKFSHHDYIFWVQSCLMRYRLNALPLMVSFGDCLSGDLLKQYVNDVLNFDAVPFSRCPLGWTKNDKLGFSCSVDFGNWLFRSILMDYVLFDVVAGTGKYDLSSFPGEINQNEIIYEFLEKNIILNLTEVRNT
;
A
#
# COMPACT_ATOMS: atom_id res chain seq x y z
N MET A 1 -17.42 14.93 -4.61
CA MET A 1 -18.20 13.66 -4.76
C MET A 1 -17.71 12.95 -6.01
N VAL A 2 -16.98 11.86 -5.81
CA VAL A 2 -16.44 11.02 -6.88
C VAL A 2 -17.55 10.11 -7.44
N PRO A 3 -17.61 9.81 -8.76
CA PRO A 3 -18.55 8.87 -9.33
C PRO A 3 -18.51 7.52 -8.62
N ASP A 4 -19.68 6.91 -8.39
CA ASP A 4 -19.81 5.57 -7.80
C ASP A 4 -19.38 4.49 -8.81
N LEU A 5 -18.08 4.40 -9.02
CA LEU A 5 -17.42 3.37 -9.80
C LEU A 5 -16.37 2.70 -8.90
N PRO A 6 -16.34 1.36 -8.83
CA PRO A 6 -15.42 0.67 -7.92
C PRO A 6 -13.95 1.07 -8.03
N ILE A 7 -13.47 1.47 -9.21
CA ILE A 7 -12.06 1.87 -9.41
C ILE A 7 -11.76 3.27 -8.83
N PHE A 8 -12.78 4.10 -8.59
CA PHE A 8 -12.62 5.42 -7.99
C PHE A 8 -12.99 5.45 -6.51
N ASN A 9 -13.61 4.40 -6.00
CA ASN A 9 -13.95 4.31 -4.60
C ASN A 9 -12.68 4.38 -3.74
N HIS A 10 -12.60 5.43 -2.92
CA HIS A 10 -11.65 5.53 -1.82
C HIS A 10 -12.10 4.56 -0.72
N THR A 11 -11.93 3.26 -0.98
CA THR A 11 -12.39 2.25 -0.04
C THR A 11 -11.48 2.30 1.18
N ILE A 12 -12.02 2.83 2.28
CA ILE A 12 -11.36 2.75 3.58
C ILE A 12 -11.23 1.26 3.95
N TYR A 13 -9.99 0.82 4.13
CA TYR A 13 -9.69 -0.58 4.44
C TYR A 13 -9.93 -0.87 5.91
N HIS A 14 -11.18 -1.18 6.24
CA HIS A 14 -11.47 -1.68 7.58
C HIS A 14 -10.75 -3.00 7.83
N SER A 15 -9.93 -3.00 8.87
CA SER A 15 -9.06 -4.11 9.24
C SER A 15 -9.37 -4.55 10.68
N GLY A 16 -9.05 -5.80 10.99
CA GLY A 16 -9.37 -6.41 12.29
C GLY A 16 -10.88 -6.57 12.55
N PHE A 17 -11.27 -6.50 13.84
CA PHE A 17 -12.66 -6.72 14.29
C PHE A 17 -13.44 -5.45 14.60
N THR A 18 -12.81 -4.29 14.45
CA THR A 18 -13.38 -2.99 14.73
C THR A 18 -13.36 -2.14 13.46
N GLU A 19 -13.98 -0.96 13.47
CA GLU A 19 -13.91 0.00 12.35
C GLU A 19 -12.52 0.68 12.25
N SER A 20 -11.44 -0.05 12.54
CA SER A 20 -10.06 0.42 12.46
C SER A 20 -9.54 0.26 11.05
N PHE A 21 -8.59 1.10 10.66
CA PHE A 21 -7.97 1.03 9.34
C PHE A 21 -6.66 1.81 9.28
N TYR A 22 -5.78 1.38 8.40
CA TYR A 22 -4.69 2.16 7.83
C TYR A 22 -5.04 2.48 6.39
N ASP A 23 -5.10 3.76 6.05
CA ASP A 23 -5.30 4.20 4.69
C ASP A 23 -3.96 4.66 4.09
N PRO A 24 -3.40 3.91 3.12
CA PRO A 24 -2.14 4.27 2.49
C PRO A 24 -2.23 5.55 1.65
N ARG A 25 -3.44 5.97 1.22
CA ARG A 25 -3.63 7.19 0.43
C ARG A 25 -3.56 8.46 1.29
N THR A 26 -4.13 8.39 2.48
CA THR A 26 -4.16 9.54 3.41
C THR A 26 -3.08 9.48 4.48
N LEU A 27 -2.31 8.38 4.52
CA LEU A 27 -1.37 8.05 5.59
C LEU A 27 -1.99 8.26 6.98
N LEU A 28 -3.27 7.89 7.14
CA LEU A 28 -3.99 7.97 8.40
C LEU A 28 -4.23 6.57 8.95
N THR A 29 -3.95 6.42 10.24
CA THR A 29 -4.37 5.23 11.00
C THR A 29 -5.51 5.59 11.94
N LYS A 30 -6.64 4.87 11.86
CA LYS A 30 -7.72 4.93 12.84
C LYS A 30 -7.70 3.65 13.67
N ILE A 31 -7.51 3.80 14.98
CA ILE A 31 -7.67 2.69 15.93
C ILE A 31 -8.87 3.00 16.82
N LEU A 32 -9.92 2.19 16.72
CA LEU A 32 -11.06 2.32 17.62
C LEU A 32 -10.67 1.84 19.03
N ALA A 33 -10.59 2.77 19.97
CA ALA A 33 -10.35 2.41 21.37
C ALA A 33 -11.64 1.87 22.00
N PRO A 34 -11.63 0.68 22.61
CA PRO A 34 -12.79 0.19 23.34
C PRO A 34 -13.10 1.11 24.52
N ASN A 35 -14.39 1.28 24.86
CA ASN A 35 -14.77 1.96 26.09
C ASN A 35 -14.31 1.10 27.28
N LEU A 36 -13.54 1.68 28.21
CA LEU A 36 -12.96 0.96 29.35
C LEU A 36 -13.64 1.30 30.69
N GLU A 37 -14.73 2.08 30.70
CA GLU A 37 -15.42 2.46 31.93
C GLU A 37 -16.36 1.35 32.44
N GLY A 38 -16.26 1.04 33.75
CA GLY A 38 -17.35 0.42 34.52
C GLY A 38 -17.57 -1.10 34.39
N GLN A 39 -16.56 -1.89 34.01
CA GLN A 39 -16.77 -3.32 33.70
C GLN A 39 -15.96 -4.30 34.56
N GLU A 40 -16.41 -5.56 34.58
CA GLU A 40 -15.71 -6.67 35.23
C GLU A 40 -14.28 -6.80 34.69
N LYS A 41 -13.31 -7.11 35.57
CA LYS A 41 -11.88 -7.21 35.26
C LYS A 41 -11.58 -8.06 34.01
N LYS A 42 -12.34 -9.13 33.77
CA LYS A 42 -12.17 -10.03 32.63
C LYS A 42 -12.50 -9.33 31.30
N GLU A 43 -13.56 -8.53 31.27
CA GLU A 43 -13.96 -7.79 30.07
C GLU A 43 -12.96 -6.68 29.74
N PHE A 44 -12.45 -6.00 30.77
CA PHE A 44 -11.37 -5.02 30.61
C PHE A 44 -10.12 -5.61 29.95
N VAL A 45 -9.68 -6.79 30.40
CA VAL A 45 -8.50 -7.47 29.85
C VAL A 45 -8.72 -7.87 28.40
N LEU A 46 -9.89 -8.43 28.07
CA LEU A 46 -10.23 -8.82 26.70
C LEU A 46 -10.26 -7.62 25.76
N ARG A 47 -10.88 -6.50 26.17
CA ARG A 47 -10.88 -5.25 25.40
C ARG A 47 -9.47 -4.69 25.22
N GLY A 48 -8.64 -4.75 26.25
CA GLY A 48 -7.22 -4.39 26.16
C GLY A 48 -6.46 -5.22 25.13
N PHE A 49 -6.69 -6.54 25.11
CA PHE A 49 -6.10 -7.43 24.11
C PHE A 49 -6.56 -7.05 22.68
N GLU A 50 -7.87 -6.90 22.45
CA GLU A 50 -8.41 -6.57 21.13
C GLU A 50 -7.88 -5.24 20.57
N TYR A 51 -7.74 -4.24 21.44
CA TYR A 51 -7.11 -2.98 21.07
C TYR A 51 -5.66 -3.18 20.60
N ASN A 52 -4.86 -3.95 21.35
CA ASN A 52 -3.46 -4.19 20.98
C ASN A 52 -3.34 -5.01 19.69
N ALA A 53 -4.17 -6.04 19.52
CA ALA A 53 -4.22 -6.81 18.28
C ALA A 53 -4.50 -5.91 17.07
N THR A 54 -5.43 -4.98 17.21
CA THR A 54 -5.78 -4.01 16.16
C THR A 54 -4.63 -3.03 15.87
N VAL A 55 -3.97 -2.50 16.90
CA VAL A 55 -2.76 -1.64 16.71
C VAL A 55 -1.69 -2.38 15.91
N ILE A 56 -1.54 -3.67 16.17
CA ILE A 56 -0.55 -4.52 15.52
C ILE A 56 -0.93 -4.81 14.08
N HIS A 57 -2.22 -5.08 13.84
CA HIS A 57 -2.76 -5.25 12.50
C HIS A 57 -2.40 -4.04 11.61
N GLU A 58 -2.75 -2.83 12.04
CA GLU A 58 -2.49 -1.62 11.24
C GLU A 58 -1.00 -1.35 11.07
N ARG A 59 -0.19 -1.73 12.05
CA ARG A 59 1.26 -1.61 11.93
C ARG A 59 1.85 -2.59 10.92
N VAL A 60 1.29 -3.78 10.80
CA VAL A 60 1.67 -4.71 9.73
C VAL A 60 1.30 -4.13 8.37
N HIS A 61 0.12 -3.51 8.22
CA HIS A 61 -0.23 -2.81 6.98
C HIS A 61 0.77 -1.72 6.61
N TRP A 62 1.25 -0.93 7.59
CA TRP A 62 2.34 0.03 7.37
C TRP A 62 3.60 -0.64 6.80
N PHE A 63 4.05 -1.74 7.39
CA PHE A 63 5.22 -2.48 6.89
C PHE A 63 4.96 -3.12 5.52
N GLN A 64 3.74 -3.58 5.24
CA GLN A 64 3.43 -4.18 3.94
C GLN A 64 3.40 -3.13 2.84
N HIS A 65 2.76 -1.98 3.07
CA HIS A 65 2.69 -0.89 2.10
C HIS A 65 4.07 -0.26 1.82
N HIS A 66 4.91 -0.09 2.84
CA HIS A 66 6.19 0.62 2.67
C HIS A 66 7.43 -0.27 2.65
N GLY A 67 7.33 -1.54 3.06
CA GLY A 67 8.46 -2.47 3.17
C GLY A 67 8.49 -3.57 2.10
N THR A 68 7.43 -3.69 1.30
CA THR A 68 7.35 -4.68 0.20
C THR A 68 7.40 -3.99 -1.15
N SER A 69 7.96 -4.66 -2.17
CA SER A 69 8.02 -4.07 -3.51
C SER A 69 6.63 -3.85 -4.12
N PHE A 70 5.63 -4.69 -3.79
CA PHE A 70 4.26 -4.48 -4.22
C PHE A 70 3.65 -3.20 -3.63
N GLY A 71 3.79 -3.01 -2.31
CA GLY A 71 3.30 -1.80 -1.65
C GLY A 71 3.96 -0.53 -2.21
N CYS A 72 5.28 -0.57 -2.38
CA CYS A 72 6.03 0.55 -2.96
C CYS A 72 5.64 0.82 -4.41
N PHE A 73 5.32 -0.22 -5.18
CA PHE A 73 4.80 -0.10 -6.54
C PHE A 73 3.45 0.61 -6.57
N LEU A 74 2.52 0.27 -5.67
CA LEU A 74 1.22 0.94 -5.59
C LEU A 74 1.36 2.44 -5.31
N GLU A 75 2.29 2.83 -4.43
CA GLU A 75 2.56 4.26 -4.19
C GLU A 75 3.23 4.93 -5.39
N ALA A 76 4.19 4.27 -6.04
CA ALA A 76 4.81 4.79 -7.25
C ALA A 76 3.78 4.96 -8.41
N LEU A 77 2.78 4.08 -8.48
CA LEU A 77 1.67 4.20 -9.42
C LEU A 77 0.81 5.44 -9.14
N ARG A 78 0.47 5.70 -7.88
CA ARG A 78 -0.27 6.92 -7.50
C ARG A 78 0.51 8.18 -7.79
N LEU A 79 1.80 8.21 -7.42
CA LEU A 79 2.69 9.31 -7.76
C LEU A 79 2.73 9.56 -9.27
N SER A 80 2.89 8.51 -10.07
CA SER A 80 2.92 8.63 -11.53
C SER A 80 1.62 9.22 -12.11
N GLN A 81 0.48 8.81 -11.55
CA GLN A 81 -0.81 9.38 -11.94
C GLN A 81 -0.94 10.86 -11.52
N GLN A 82 -0.49 11.20 -10.31
CA GLN A 82 -0.44 12.58 -9.83
C GLN A 82 0.43 13.44 -10.75
N ASN A 83 1.63 12.98 -11.08
CA ASN A 83 2.56 13.71 -11.95
C ASN A 83 2.00 13.85 -13.37
N THR A 84 1.31 12.82 -13.89
CA THR A 84 0.58 12.92 -15.16
C THR A 84 -0.45 14.05 -15.13
N THR A 85 -1.19 14.18 -14.03
CA THR A 85 -2.17 15.27 -13.82
C THR A 85 -1.49 16.63 -13.75
N LEU A 86 -0.45 16.76 -12.92
CA LEU A 86 0.27 18.01 -12.72
C LEU A 86 0.95 18.49 -14.01
N ARG A 87 1.64 17.60 -14.72
CA ARG A 87 2.31 17.90 -15.99
C ARG A 87 1.31 18.40 -17.03
N TRP A 88 0.24 17.64 -17.25
CA TRP A 88 -0.77 17.99 -18.24
C TRP A 88 -1.44 19.34 -17.94
N LEU A 89 -1.78 19.62 -16.67
CA LEU A 89 -2.34 20.92 -16.27
C LEU A 89 -1.32 22.07 -16.42
N ARG A 90 -0.04 21.85 -16.09
CA ARG A 90 1.00 22.89 -16.18
C ARG A 90 1.36 23.25 -17.62
N GLU A 91 1.31 22.30 -18.54
CA GLU A 91 1.59 22.49 -19.97
C GLU A 91 0.52 23.32 -20.70
N MET A 92 -0.72 23.34 -20.21
CA MET A 92 -1.79 24.16 -20.78
C MET A 92 -1.57 25.67 -20.56
N PRO A 93 -2.26 26.59 -21.26
CA PRO A 93 -2.29 28.01 -20.88
C PRO A 93 -2.95 28.25 -19.50
N SER A 94 -2.42 29.18 -18.68
CA SER A 94 -2.92 29.41 -17.30
C SER A 94 -4.39 29.84 -17.29
N SER A 95 -4.84 30.58 -18.31
CA SER A 95 -6.25 30.95 -18.47
C SER A 95 -7.14 29.71 -18.60
N ARG A 96 -6.73 28.73 -19.40
CA ARG A 96 -7.48 27.48 -19.61
C ARG A 96 -7.55 26.64 -18.34
N VAL A 97 -6.46 26.55 -17.58
CA VAL A 97 -6.47 25.87 -16.27
C VAL A 97 -7.40 26.56 -15.29
N ARG A 98 -7.36 27.90 -15.22
CA ARG A 98 -8.28 28.67 -14.37
C ARG A 98 -9.73 28.44 -14.78
N ASP A 99 -10.01 28.40 -16.08
CA ASP A 99 -11.35 28.11 -16.58
C ASP A 99 -11.79 26.69 -16.20
N PHE A 100 -10.93 25.68 -16.30
CA PHE A 100 -11.24 24.32 -15.85
C PHE A 100 -11.50 24.24 -14.35
N LEU A 101 -10.63 24.82 -13.52
CA LEU A 101 -10.80 24.81 -12.07
C LEU A 101 -12.07 25.58 -11.67
N ARG A 102 -12.35 26.72 -12.31
CA ARG A 102 -13.61 27.44 -12.11
C ARG A 102 -14.80 26.59 -12.51
N GLN A 103 -14.77 25.93 -13.66
CA GLN A 103 -15.86 25.05 -14.10
C GLN A 103 -16.07 23.87 -13.16
N ARG A 104 -14.99 23.29 -12.64
CA ARG A 104 -15.00 22.21 -11.66
C ARG A 104 -15.66 22.63 -10.34
N VAL A 105 -15.38 23.85 -9.88
CA VAL A 105 -15.94 24.41 -8.63
C VAL A 105 -17.39 24.88 -8.83
N GLU A 106 -17.68 25.63 -9.90
CA GLU A 106 -19.00 26.26 -10.13
C GLU A 106 -20.03 25.32 -10.76
N PHE A 107 -19.62 24.51 -11.74
CA PHE A 107 -20.52 23.66 -12.54
C PHE A 107 -20.34 22.17 -12.27
N THR A 108 -19.54 21.81 -11.27
CA THR A 108 -19.40 20.44 -10.76
C THR A 108 -19.02 19.40 -11.84
N THR A 109 -18.42 19.84 -12.94
CA THR A 109 -18.11 18.98 -14.09
C THR A 109 -16.71 18.38 -13.90
N PRO A 110 -16.55 17.05 -13.92
CA PRO A 110 -15.25 16.41 -13.77
C PRO A 110 -14.42 16.57 -15.06
N ILE A 111 -13.09 16.51 -14.95
CA ILE A 111 -12.24 16.41 -16.14
C ILE A 111 -12.44 15.04 -16.79
N LEU A 112 -12.53 13.97 -15.99
CA LEU A 112 -12.81 12.62 -16.44
C LEU A 112 -14.31 12.32 -16.29
N GLU A 113 -15.03 12.40 -17.40
CA GLU A 113 -16.42 11.96 -17.48
C GLU A 113 -16.50 10.47 -17.82
N ILE A 114 -17.44 9.77 -17.20
CA ILE A 114 -17.56 8.32 -17.29
C ILE A 114 -18.97 7.99 -17.78
N ASP A 115 -19.02 7.11 -18.78
CA ASP A 115 -20.27 6.59 -19.30
C ASP A 115 -20.87 5.61 -18.27
N PRO A 116 -22.09 5.86 -17.75
CA PRO A 116 -22.69 5.00 -16.75
C PRO A 116 -23.02 3.59 -17.26
N GLN A 117 -23.14 3.40 -18.58
CA GLN A 117 -23.43 2.09 -19.19
C GLN A 117 -22.16 1.29 -19.42
N THR A 118 -21.17 1.89 -20.08
CA THR A 118 -19.92 1.19 -20.43
C THR A 118 -18.91 1.20 -19.29
N ARG A 119 -19.05 2.14 -18.35
CA ARG A 119 -18.11 2.39 -17.23
C ARG A 119 -16.72 2.81 -17.70
N HIS A 120 -16.62 3.32 -18.93
CA HIS A 120 -15.40 3.81 -19.54
C HIS A 120 -15.43 5.33 -19.75
N PRO A 121 -14.27 5.97 -20.01
CA PRO A 121 -14.22 7.41 -20.28
C PRO A 121 -15.06 7.83 -21.48
N ILE A 122 -15.68 9.00 -21.38
CA ILE A 122 -16.37 9.66 -22.51
C ILE A 122 -15.38 10.52 -23.29
N PHE A 123 -15.30 10.31 -24.61
CA PHE A 123 -14.42 11.06 -25.50
C PHE A 123 -15.19 12.08 -26.35
N ALA A 124 -14.66 13.31 -26.40
CA ALA A 124 -15.20 14.38 -27.24
C ALA A 124 -14.57 14.36 -28.65
N GLN A 125 -15.24 14.92 -29.66
CA GLN A 125 -14.76 14.89 -31.06
C GLN A 125 -13.93 16.14 -31.43
N GLY A 126 -12.76 15.95 -32.07
CA GLY A 126 -11.91 17.00 -32.69
C GLY A 126 -10.50 17.17 -32.09
N ASP A 127 -9.58 17.84 -32.80
CA ASP A 127 -8.12 17.83 -32.51
C ASP A 127 -7.70 18.35 -31.11
N GLU A 128 -8.22 19.48 -30.61
CA GLU A 128 -7.93 19.92 -29.23
C GLU A 128 -8.54 18.98 -28.18
N HIS A 129 -9.58 18.23 -28.55
CA HIS A 129 -10.20 17.22 -27.70
C HIS A 129 -9.38 15.93 -27.69
N ASP A 130 -8.52 15.68 -28.68
CA ASP A 130 -7.68 14.48 -28.71
C ASP A 130 -6.65 14.45 -27.57
N GLN A 131 -6.03 15.59 -27.22
CA GLN A 131 -5.12 15.66 -26.07
C GLN A 131 -5.83 15.46 -24.73
N MET A 132 -7.06 15.97 -24.60
CA MET A 132 -7.91 15.75 -23.42
C MET A 132 -8.35 14.29 -23.32
N ASN A 133 -8.79 13.71 -24.44
CA ASN A 133 -9.19 12.30 -24.52
C ASN A 133 -8.01 11.39 -24.15
N LEU A 134 -6.82 11.69 -24.65
CA LEU A 134 -5.60 10.97 -24.29
C LEU A 134 -5.32 11.07 -22.78
N PHE A 135 -5.38 12.27 -22.19
CA PHE A 135 -5.21 12.43 -20.75
C PHE A 135 -6.24 11.62 -19.95
N ARG A 136 -7.53 11.72 -20.32
CA ARG A 136 -8.63 10.97 -19.70
C ARG A 136 -8.36 9.46 -19.73
N GLN A 137 -7.92 8.94 -20.88
CA GLN A 137 -7.60 7.53 -21.04
C GLN A 137 -6.40 7.12 -20.17
N ILE A 138 -5.28 7.85 -20.24
CA ILE A 138 -4.08 7.56 -19.43
C ILE A 138 -4.43 7.57 -17.93
N TRP A 139 -5.14 8.61 -17.47
CA TRP A 139 -5.50 8.73 -16.06
C TRP A 139 -6.42 7.59 -15.60
N PHE A 140 -7.42 7.21 -16.43
CA PHE A 140 -8.30 6.08 -16.17
C PHE A 140 -7.53 4.76 -16.11
N ASP A 141 -6.61 4.54 -17.05
CA ASP A 141 -5.79 3.34 -17.11
C ASP A 141 -4.94 3.17 -15.84
N HIS A 142 -4.36 4.25 -15.30
CA HIS A 142 -3.68 4.19 -14.01
C HIS A 142 -4.60 3.66 -12.90
N GLN A 143 -5.82 4.19 -12.78
CA GLN A 143 -6.78 3.68 -11.76
C GLN A 143 -7.18 2.24 -12.00
N TRP A 144 -7.41 1.86 -13.25
CA TRP A 144 -7.81 0.51 -13.59
C TRP A 144 -6.71 -0.50 -13.24
N VAL A 145 -5.45 -0.18 -13.58
CA VAL A 145 -4.29 -1.00 -13.25
C VAL A 145 -4.09 -1.07 -11.74
N HIS A 146 -4.11 0.06 -11.02
CA HIS A 146 -3.98 0.08 -9.56
C HIS A 146 -5.03 -0.84 -8.91
N ALA A 147 -6.30 -0.67 -9.26
CA ALA A 147 -7.39 -1.40 -8.62
C ALA A 147 -7.35 -2.90 -8.94
N VAL A 148 -6.90 -3.31 -10.13
CA VAL A 148 -6.74 -4.73 -10.48
C VAL A 148 -5.57 -5.39 -9.77
N PHE A 149 -4.45 -4.68 -9.61
CA PHE A 149 -3.33 -5.16 -8.82
C PHE A 149 -3.69 -5.33 -7.35
N GLU A 150 -4.47 -4.41 -6.79
CA GLU A 150 -4.93 -4.41 -5.40
C GLU A 150 -6.02 -5.47 -5.14
N ASP A 151 -7.13 -5.40 -5.89
CA ASP A 151 -8.29 -6.28 -5.77
C ASP A 151 -8.90 -6.62 -7.14
N SER A 152 -8.38 -7.68 -7.76
CA SER A 152 -8.82 -8.16 -9.07
C SER A 152 -10.28 -8.61 -9.16
N ARG A 153 -11.02 -8.69 -8.04
CA ARG A 153 -12.49 -8.88 -8.09
C ARG A 153 -13.16 -7.76 -8.86
N ILE A 154 -12.55 -6.58 -8.92
CA ILE A 154 -13.02 -5.46 -9.72
C ILE A 154 -13.11 -5.78 -11.21
N SER A 155 -12.27 -6.69 -11.71
CA SER A 155 -12.32 -7.12 -13.11
C SER A 155 -13.59 -7.88 -13.46
N LYS A 156 -14.34 -8.39 -12.48
CA LYS A 156 -15.68 -8.97 -12.72
C LYS A 156 -16.70 -7.90 -13.13
N GLN A 157 -16.44 -6.64 -12.78
CA GLN A 157 -17.35 -5.51 -12.99
C GLN A 157 -16.96 -4.61 -14.16
N LEU A 158 -15.65 -4.41 -14.37
CA LEU A 158 -15.10 -3.52 -15.40
C LEU A 158 -14.37 -4.27 -16.52
N GLY A 159 -14.18 -5.58 -16.38
CA GLY A 159 -13.27 -6.34 -17.21
C GLY A 159 -11.81 -6.22 -16.74
N LYS A 160 -10.93 -6.95 -17.41
CA LYS A 160 -9.49 -6.85 -17.20
C LYS A 160 -8.90 -5.75 -18.09
N PRO A 161 -7.93 -4.95 -17.60
CA PRO A 161 -7.18 -4.07 -18.49
C PRO A 161 -6.43 -4.91 -19.51
N PRO A 162 -6.28 -4.43 -20.76
CA PRO A 162 -5.38 -5.06 -21.72
C PRO A 162 -3.96 -5.14 -21.16
N GLY A 163 -3.22 -6.18 -21.51
CA GLY A 163 -1.84 -6.36 -21.08
C GLY A 163 -0.90 -5.28 -21.65
N THR A 164 -1.26 -4.67 -22.79
CA THR A 164 -0.59 -3.46 -23.29
C THR A 164 -0.75 -2.29 -22.33
N VAL A 165 -1.92 -2.09 -21.74
CA VAL A 165 -2.19 -1.02 -20.76
C VAL A 165 -1.35 -1.21 -19.49
N ILE A 166 -1.12 -2.46 -19.06
CA ILE A 166 -0.18 -2.75 -17.96
C ILE A 166 1.21 -2.22 -18.30
N GLY A 167 1.72 -2.54 -19.49
CA GLY A 167 3.04 -2.08 -19.95
C GLY A 167 3.15 -0.56 -20.04
N GLU A 168 2.12 0.10 -20.57
CA GLU A 168 2.05 1.57 -20.67
C GLU A 168 2.10 2.23 -19.28
N VAL A 169 1.24 1.81 -18.35
CA VAL A 169 1.18 2.37 -16.98
C VAL A 169 2.49 2.12 -16.22
N VAL A 170 3.06 0.91 -16.29
CA VAL A 170 4.36 0.65 -15.62
C VAL A 170 5.48 1.47 -16.26
N GLY A 171 5.44 1.69 -17.58
CA GLY A 171 6.35 2.61 -18.27
C GLY A 171 6.25 4.04 -17.75
N ASP A 172 5.04 4.53 -17.51
CA ASP A 172 4.79 5.86 -16.95
C ASP A 172 5.25 5.96 -15.48
N VAL A 173 5.14 4.88 -14.70
CA VAL A 173 5.72 4.78 -13.34
C VAL A 173 7.25 4.92 -13.39
N MET A 174 7.90 4.21 -14.31
CA MET A 174 9.35 4.29 -14.48
C MET A 174 9.79 5.70 -14.90
N LEU A 175 9.03 6.36 -15.77
CA LEU A 175 9.28 7.75 -16.13
C LEU A 175 9.19 8.70 -14.93
N ALA A 176 8.12 8.60 -14.15
CA ALA A 176 7.96 9.44 -12.96
C ALA A 176 9.14 9.24 -12.00
N LEU A 177 9.50 8.00 -11.69
CA LEU A 177 10.62 7.71 -10.78
C LEU A 177 11.97 8.20 -11.32
N CYS A 178 12.31 7.85 -12.55
CA CYS A 178 13.66 8.08 -13.08
C CYS A 178 13.88 9.48 -13.65
N ALA A 179 12.88 10.05 -14.33
CA ALA A 179 13.01 11.35 -14.98
C ALA A 179 12.63 12.52 -14.07
N GLU A 180 11.68 12.32 -13.14
CA GLU A 180 11.14 13.42 -12.32
C GLU A 180 11.64 13.35 -10.87
N HIS A 181 12.01 12.17 -10.38
CA HIS A 181 12.50 11.97 -9.01
C HIS A 181 13.97 11.52 -8.92
N ASP A 182 14.71 11.50 -10.03
CA ASP A 182 16.14 11.17 -10.09
C ASP A 182 16.52 9.83 -9.45
N PHE A 183 15.68 8.81 -9.65
CA PHE A 183 16.01 7.44 -9.26
C PHE A 183 16.96 6.79 -10.26
N LEU A 184 18.12 6.29 -9.79
CA LEU A 184 18.99 5.48 -10.65
C LEU A 184 18.65 3.99 -10.57
N PRO A 185 18.46 3.32 -11.72
CA PRO A 185 18.60 1.87 -11.76
C PRO A 185 20.01 1.48 -11.31
N GLN A 186 20.11 0.50 -10.42
CA GLN A 186 21.39 0.03 -9.87
C GLN A 186 22.30 -0.60 -10.94
N THR A 187 21.73 -1.04 -12.06
CA THR A 187 22.48 -1.48 -13.23
C THR A 187 22.88 -0.26 -14.06
N LYS A 188 24.10 0.26 -13.80
CA LYS A 188 24.73 1.40 -14.52
C LYS A 188 24.66 1.35 -16.06
N ASN A 189 24.39 0.19 -16.65
CA ASN A 189 24.32 -0.02 -18.10
C ASN A 189 22.89 0.03 -18.68
N ALA A 190 21.85 0.02 -17.83
CA ALA A 190 20.46 0.20 -18.23
C ALA A 190 20.01 1.61 -17.87
N ILE A 191 20.68 2.63 -18.42
CA ILE A 191 20.09 3.96 -18.48
C ILE A 191 18.73 3.75 -19.18
N LEU A 192 17.65 4.12 -18.52
CA LEU A 192 16.34 4.27 -19.16
C LEU A 192 16.49 5.36 -20.22
N THR A 193 17.02 5.00 -21.39
CA THR A 193 17.21 5.96 -22.49
C THR A 193 15.88 6.32 -23.12
N THR A 194 14.85 5.47 -22.96
CA THR A 194 13.50 5.70 -23.49
C THR A 194 12.40 4.94 -22.72
N PRO A 195 11.20 5.53 -22.51
CA PRO A 195 10.04 4.84 -21.95
C PRO A 195 9.58 3.59 -22.73
N LEU A 196 9.90 3.51 -24.02
CA LEU A 196 9.61 2.35 -24.86
C LEU A 196 10.22 1.06 -24.29
N THR A 197 11.42 1.13 -23.72
CA THR A 197 12.09 -0.04 -23.14
C THR A 197 11.36 -0.53 -21.90
N ALA A 198 10.95 0.38 -21.01
CA ALA A 198 10.18 0.03 -19.82
C ALA A 198 8.83 -0.63 -20.18
N ARG A 199 8.14 -0.11 -21.20
CA ARG A 199 6.88 -0.69 -21.68
C ARG A 199 7.06 -2.10 -22.23
N GLN A 200 8.16 -2.34 -22.94
CA GLN A 200 8.51 -3.67 -23.46
C GLN A 200 8.77 -4.67 -22.32
N TRP A 201 9.46 -4.24 -21.26
CA TRP A 201 9.76 -5.07 -20.10
C TRP A 201 8.53 -5.57 -19.34
N PHE A 202 7.40 -4.85 -19.43
CA PHE A 202 6.13 -5.22 -18.80
C PHE A 202 5.02 -5.47 -19.82
N SER A 203 5.38 -5.83 -21.06
CA SER A 203 4.43 -6.25 -22.07
C SER A 203 3.89 -7.64 -21.71
N VAL A 204 2.65 -7.65 -21.22
CA VAL A 204 1.93 -8.87 -20.84
C VAL A 204 0.98 -9.24 -21.97
N ASP A 205 0.96 -10.52 -22.37
CA ASP A 205 -0.04 -11.02 -23.31
C ASP A 205 -1.40 -11.13 -22.61
N ASP A 206 -2.48 -10.69 -23.28
CA ASP A 206 -3.84 -10.76 -22.74
C ASP A 206 -4.24 -12.18 -22.32
N THR A 207 -3.70 -13.20 -22.98
CA THR A 207 -3.93 -14.62 -22.66
C THR A 207 -3.21 -15.08 -21.38
N GLU A 208 -2.13 -14.40 -20.98
CA GLU A 208 -1.41 -14.67 -19.71
C GLU A 208 -2.08 -13.98 -18.51
N MET A 209 -2.86 -12.92 -18.73
CA MET A 209 -3.58 -12.21 -17.67
C MET A 209 -4.71 -13.06 -17.08
N MET A 210 -4.36 -13.81 -16.05
CA MET A 210 -5.26 -14.67 -15.28
C MET A 210 -5.33 -14.24 -13.81
N PHE A 211 -6.50 -14.46 -13.21
CA PHE A 211 -6.71 -14.26 -11.77
C PHE A 211 -6.96 -15.60 -11.10
N VAL A 212 -6.35 -15.81 -9.93
CA VAL A 212 -6.24 -17.14 -9.33
C VAL A 212 -7.33 -17.40 -8.30
N SER A 213 -7.84 -18.63 -8.32
CA SER A 213 -8.58 -19.20 -7.22
C SER A 213 -7.99 -20.55 -6.83
N ILE A 214 -8.00 -20.87 -5.54
CA ILE A 214 -7.63 -22.18 -5.01
C ILE A 214 -8.88 -22.77 -4.37
N SER A 215 -9.35 -23.91 -4.90
CA SER A 215 -10.57 -24.58 -4.41
C SER A 215 -11.79 -23.65 -4.36
N GLY A 216 -11.97 -22.82 -5.40
CA GLY A 216 -13.06 -21.85 -5.49
C GLY A 216 -12.88 -20.58 -4.65
N MET A 217 -11.82 -20.47 -3.84
CA MET A 217 -11.51 -19.27 -3.07
C MET A 217 -10.65 -18.32 -3.91
N TYR A 218 -11.17 -17.13 -4.20
CA TYR A 218 -10.48 -16.13 -5.03
C TYR A 218 -9.39 -15.41 -4.23
N LEU A 219 -8.18 -15.32 -4.78
CA LEU A 219 -7.05 -14.66 -4.13
C LEU A 219 -6.82 -13.28 -4.75
N THR A 220 -6.57 -12.28 -3.90
CA THR A 220 -6.21 -10.91 -4.29
C THR A 220 -5.04 -10.43 -3.44
N SER A 221 -4.30 -9.44 -3.93
CA SER A 221 -3.17 -8.87 -3.18
C SER A 221 -3.64 -8.27 -1.85
N LYS A 222 -4.81 -7.60 -1.85
CA LYS A 222 -5.51 -7.16 -0.63
C LYS A 222 -5.70 -8.29 0.38
N ILE A 223 -6.24 -9.44 -0.06
CA ILE A 223 -6.45 -10.59 0.83
C ILE A 223 -5.12 -11.13 1.41
N LEU A 224 -4.03 -11.09 0.64
CA LEU A 224 -2.71 -11.50 1.15
C LEU A 224 -2.19 -10.55 2.25
N MET A 225 -2.37 -9.24 2.07
CA MET A 225 -1.99 -8.21 3.05
C MET A 225 -2.76 -8.40 4.36
N GLU A 226 -4.10 -8.44 4.27
CA GLU A 226 -5.00 -8.67 5.40
C GLU A 226 -4.70 -9.98 6.14
N CYS A 227 -4.41 -11.05 5.39
CA CYS A 227 -4.06 -12.34 5.97
C CYS A 227 -2.79 -12.27 6.82
N ALA A 228 -1.72 -11.65 6.31
CA ALA A 228 -0.46 -11.56 7.06
C ALA A 228 -0.56 -10.64 8.29
N ALA A 229 -1.35 -9.56 8.22
CA ALA A 229 -1.66 -8.73 9.38
C ALA A 229 -2.44 -9.53 10.45
N THR A 230 -3.47 -10.26 10.00
CA THR A 230 -4.29 -11.14 10.84
C THR A 230 -3.50 -12.26 11.52
N ILE A 231 -2.54 -12.87 10.82
CA ILE A 231 -1.66 -13.88 11.42
C ILE A 231 -0.80 -13.26 12.54
N SER A 232 -0.32 -12.03 12.35
CA SER A 232 0.43 -11.33 13.40
C SER A 232 -0.41 -11.07 14.65
N GLU A 233 -1.73 -10.88 14.52
CA GLU A 233 -2.63 -10.82 15.68
C GLU A 233 -2.68 -12.15 16.44
N LEU A 234 -2.75 -13.27 15.71
CA LEU A 234 -2.78 -14.61 16.31
C LEU A 234 -1.47 -14.93 17.03
N GLN A 235 -0.35 -14.47 16.50
CA GLN A 235 0.99 -14.65 17.07
C GLN A 235 1.21 -13.90 18.39
N LEU A 236 0.36 -12.91 18.71
CA LEU A 236 0.39 -12.24 20.02
C LEU A 236 -0.15 -13.05 21.17
N LEU A 237 -0.82 -14.17 20.92
CA LEU A 237 -1.51 -14.93 21.96
C LEU A 237 -0.61 -15.98 22.62
N PRO A 238 0.15 -16.80 21.87
CA PRO A 238 1.08 -17.75 22.46
C PRO A 238 2.18 -17.05 23.26
N GLU A 239 2.46 -17.54 24.47
CA GLU A 239 3.63 -17.13 25.27
C GLU A 239 3.78 -15.61 25.55
N SER A 240 2.71 -14.84 25.37
CA SER A 240 2.75 -13.38 25.47
C SER A 240 2.45 -12.85 26.85
N LEU A 241 2.59 -11.53 27.00
CA LEU A 241 2.23 -10.77 28.21
C LEU A 241 0.75 -10.96 28.63
N TRP A 242 -0.11 -11.47 27.75
CA TRP A 242 -1.52 -11.73 28.03
C TRP A 242 -1.77 -13.07 28.75
N MET A 243 -0.85 -14.04 28.62
CA MET A 243 -1.00 -15.37 29.22
C MET A 243 -1.15 -15.32 30.76
N PRO A 244 -0.36 -14.53 31.52
CA PRO A 244 -0.55 -14.39 32.96
C PRO A 244 -1.89 -13.72 33.35
N VAL A 245 -2.46 -12.90 32.46
CA VAL A 245 -3.65 -12.09 32.75
C VAL A 245 -4.94 -12.84 32.40
N LEU A 246 -4.97 -13.50 31.24
CA LEU A 246 -6.11 -14.28 30.77
C LEU A 246 -6.14 -15.70 31.35
N GLY A 247 -4.98 -16.23 31.74
CA GLY A 247 -4.80 -17.64 32.05
C GLY A 247 -4.94 -18.54 30.82
N LYS A 248 -4.50 -19.80 30.93
CA LYS A 248 -4.47 -20.76 29.80
C LYS A 248 -5.84 -20.94 29.12
N ALA A 249 -6.89 -21.18 29.90
CA ALA A 249 -8.25 -21.37 29.37
C ALA A 249 -8.82 -20.08 28.72
N GLY A 250 -8.43 -18.91 29.24
CA GLY A 250 -8.82 -17.62 28.66
C GLY A 250 -8.17 -17.41 27.30
N VAL A 251 -6.85 -17.63 27.20
CA VAL A 251 -6.11 -17.56 25.94
C VAL A 251 -6.69 -18.54 24.91
N GLU A 252 -6.95 -19.79 25.31
CA GLU A 252 -7.53 -20.81 24.42
C GLU A 252 -8.90 -20.40 23.88
N THR A 253 -9.75 -19.80 24.72
CA THR A 253 -11.07 -19.29 24.30
C THR A 253 -10.93 -18.15 23.30
N VAL A 254 -10.07 -17.17 23.58
CA VAL A 254 -9.82 -16.02 22.69
C VAL A 254 -9.27 -16.48 21.36
N LEU A 255 -8.26 -17.36 21.40
CA LEU A 255 -7.63 -17.92 20.22
C LEU A 255 -8.64 -18.69 19.36
N THR A 256 -9.46 -19.54 19.97
CA THR A 256 -10.50 -20.31 19.26
C THR A 256 -11.49 -19.39 18.56
N ASN A 257 -11.98 -18.36 19.27
CA ASN A 257 -12.91 -17.39 18.68
C ASN A 257 -12.26 -16.62 17.53
N ARG A 258 -11.01 -16.17 17.69
CA ARG A 258 -10.31 -15.41 16.66
C ARG A 258 -10.05 -16.26 15.43
N ILE A 259 -9.53 -17.48 15.61
CA ILE A 259 -9.33 -18.46 14.55
C ILE A 259 -10.63 -18.68 13.78
N LYS A 260 -11.75 -18.90 14.47
CA LYS A 260 -13.04 -19.13 13.83
C LYS A 260 -13.43 -17.95 12.93
N THR A 261 -13.39 -16.72 13.45
CA THR A 261 -13.78 -15.54 12.67
C THR A 261 -12.89 -15.35 11.44
N ILE A 262 -11.58 -15.55 11.57
CA ILE A 262 -10.62 -15.43 10.47
C ILE A 262 -10.88 -16.49 9.40
N LEU A 263 -11.11 -17.73 9.83
CA LEU A 263 -11.37 -18.86 8.94
C LEU A 263 -12.76 -18.81 8.30
N ASP A 264 -13.71 -18.08 8.85
CA ASP A 264 -15.02 -17.86 8.23
C ASP A 264 -14.99 -16.67 7.24
N GLY A 265 -14.01 -15.76 7.38
CA GLY A 265 -13.85 -14.57 6.52
C GLY A 265 -12.92 -14.76 5.31
N ASP A 266 -12.83 -13.71 4.50
CA ASP A 266 -11.94 -13.63 3.33
C ASP A 266 -10.45 -13.64 3.74
N TYR A 267 -10.11 -13.10 4.91
CA TYR A 267 -8.71 -12.97 5.36
C TYR A 267 -8.08 -14.32 5.70
N GLY A 268 -8.89 -15.35 5.97
CA GLY A 268 -8.43 -16.73 6.12
C GLY A 268 -8.23 -17.48 4.80
N ILE A 269 -8.57 -16.91 3.63
CA ILE A 269 -8.44 -17.59 2.33
C ILE A 269 -7.02 -18.12 2.10
N PRO A 270 -5.92 -17.36 2.32
CA PRO A 270 -4.57 -17.87 2.07
C PRO A 270 -4.22 -19.04 3.00
N ILE A 271 -4.65 -18.98 4.26
CA ILE A 271 -4.48 -20.06 5.25
C ILE A 271 -5.22 -21.33 4.79
N ARG A 272 -6.51 -21.21 4.47
CA ARG A 272 -7.34 -22.33 3.99
C ARG A 272 -6.79 -22.90 2.69
N SER A 273 -6.29 -22.05 1.80
CA SER A 273 -5.67 -22.46 0.54
C SER A 273 -4.45 -23.35 0.80
N LEU A 274 -3.56 -22.96 1.72
CA LEU A 274 -2.41 -23.78 2.06
C LEU A 274 -2.82 -25.10 2.73
N LEU A 275 -3.78 -25.09 3.65
CA LEU A 275 -4.29 -26.32 4.28
C LEU A 275 -4.84 -27.30 3.25
N VAL A 276 -5.62 -26.81 2.29
CA VAL A 276 -6.14 -27.65 1.18
C VAL A 276 -4.99 -28.19 0.33
N VAL A 277 -4.02 -27.35 -0.03
CA VAL A 277 -2.85 -27.79 -0.80
C VAL A 277 -2.09 -28.87 -0.04
N LEU A 278 -1.95 -28.76 1.28
CA LEU A 278 -1.26 -29.73 2.14
C LEU A 278 -2.09 -30.99 2.46
N ASN A 279 -3.38 -31.01 2.12
CA ASN A 279 -4.34 -32.02 2.59
C ASN A 279 -4.33 -32.15 4.13
N ALA A 280 -4.31 -31.01 4.81
CA ALA A 280 -4.25 -30.89 6.26
C ALA A 280 -5.56 -30.35 6.84
N GLY A 281 -5.90 -30.77 8.06
CA GLY A 281 -7.04 -30.25 8.82
C GLY A 281 -6.70 -28.98 9.60
N LEU A 282 -7.74 -28.40 10.22
CA LEU A 282 -7.61 -27.20 11.07
C LEU A 282 -6.79 -27.46 12.35
N ASP A 283 -6.61 -28.71 12.74
CA ASP A 283 -5.74 -29.14 13.84
C ASP A 283 -4.27 -28.73 13.62
N ARG A 284 -3.87 -28.52 12.36
CA ARG A 284 -2.52 -28.07 11.97
C ARG A 284 -2.41 -26.57 11.73
N LEU A 285 -3.42 -25.80 12.10
CA LEU A 285 -3.47 -24.38 11.79
C LEU A 285 -2.24 -23.62 12.30
N LEU A 286 -1.90 -23.78 13.58
CA LEU A 286 -0.77 -23.08 14.18
C LEU A 286 0.57 -23.46 13.54
N ASP A 287 0.72 -24.71 13.10
CA ASP A 287 1.92 -25.17 12.38
C ASP A 287 2.11 -24.47 11.03
N VAL A 288 1.01 -24.08 10.37
CA VAL A 288 1.08 -23.49 9.02
C VAL A 288 1.23 -21.98 9.03
N LEU A 289 0.84 -21.28 10.11
CA LEU A 289 0.85 -19.81 10.16
C LEU A 289 2.21 -19.19 9.81
N PRO A 290 3.36 -19.65 10.36
CA PRO A 290 4.67 -19.10 10.00
C PRO A 290 4.97 -19.26 8.50
N THR A 291 4.55 -20.39 7.93
CA THR A 291 4.72 -20.64 6.50
C THR A 291 3.86 -19.69 5.68
N VAL A 292 2.58 -19.50 6.02
CA VAL A 292 1.68 -18.59 5.31
C VAL A 292 2.21 -17.15 5.33
N ASN A 293 2.71 -16.67 6.48
CA ASN A 293 3.34 -15.35 6.57
C ASN A 293 4.50 -15.19 5.58
N VAL A 294 5.39 -16.16 5.51
CA VAL A 294 6.49 -16.14 4.53
C VAL A 294 5.96 -16.18 3.10
N LEU A 295 4.92 -16.99 2.81
CA LEU A 295 4.35 -17.04 1.46
C LEU A 295 3.75 -15.69 1.06
N CYS A 296 3.00 -15.04 1.94
CA CYS A 296 2.47 -13.69 1.72
C CYS A 296 3.61 -12.69 1.50
N PHE A 297 4.66 -12.75 2.33
CA PHE A 297 5.82 -11.87 2.20
C PHE A 297 6.53 -12.03 0.85
N ILE A 298 6.82 -13.25 0.39
CA ILE A 298 7.45 -13.48 -0.93
C ILE A 298 6.51 -13.05 -2.06
N ALA A 299 5.21 -13.32 -1.92
CA ALA A 299 4.20 -12.96 -2.92
C ALA A 299 4.08 -11.44 -3.09
N LEU A 300 4.12 -10.69 -1.98
CA LEU A 300 4.08 -9.22 -1.95
C LEU A 300 5.43 -8.58 -2.28
N ASN A 301 6.48 -9.37 -2.54
CA ASN A 301 7.75 -8.87 -3.10
C ASN A 301 7.96 -9.35 -4.55
N PRO A 302 7.08 -9.00 -5.52
CA PRO A 302 7.34 -9.24 -6.94
C PRO A 302 8.45 -8.34 -7.51
N PRO A 303 9.00 -8.64 -8.71
CA PRO A 303 9.92 -7.75 -9.40
C PRO A 303 9.15 -6.59 -10.06
N LEU A 304 8.77 -5.62 -9.23
CA LEU A 304 8.10 -4.40 -9.64
C LEU A 304 8.96 -3.17 -9.28
N PRO A 305 8.76 -2.04 -10.00
CA PRO A 305 9.26 -0.74 -9.59
C PRO A 305 8.86 -0.36 -8.16
N PRO A 306 9.67 0.40 -7.42
CA PRO A 306 11.00 0.89 -7.78
C PRO A 306 12.13 -0.15 -7.59
N TYR A 307 11.87 -1.28 -6.91
CA TYR A 307 12.90 -2.25 -6.54
C TYR A 307 13.55 -2.93 -7.75
N VAL A 308 12.74 -3.37 -8.70
CA VAL A 308 13.23 -4.08 -9.89
C VAL A 308 12.66 -3.40 -11.12
N MET A 309 13.54 -2.83 -11.94
CA MET A 309 13.14 -2.05 -13.11
C MET A 309 13.14 -2.86 -14.40
N HIS A 310 14.01 -3.88 -14.54
CA HIS A 310 14.19 -4.63 -15.79
C HIS A 310 14.11 -6.15 -15.57
N PRO A 311 13.69 -6.93 -16.57
CA PRO A 311 13.72 -8.38 -16.55
C PRO A 311 15.17 -8.90 -16.57
N PRO A 312 15.37 -10.20 -16.29
CA PRO A 312 16.66 -10.87 -16.47
C PRO A 312 17.16 -10.73 -17.93
N ASP A 313 18.48 -10.73 -18.12
CA ASP A 313 19.09 -10.54 -19.46
C ASP A 313 18.67 -11.60 -20.49
N ASP A 314 18.22 -12.77 -20.05
CA ASP A 314 17.73 -13.87 -20.88
C ASP A 314 16.22 -13.83 -21.16
N ALA A 315 15.51 -12.79 -20.67
CA ALA A 315 14.08 -12.61 -20.87
C ALA A 315 13.75 -11.21 -21.44
N PRO A 316 12.91 -11.10 -22.49
CA PRO A 316 12.54 -9.81 -23.05
C PRO A 316 11.55 -9.03 -22.18
N SER A 317 10.76 -9.72 -21.36
CA SER A 317 9.74 -9.13 -20.47
C SER A 317 9.50 -9.98 -19.23
N TRP A 318 8.94 -9.34 -18.21
CA TRP A 318 8.36 -10.02 -17.05
C TRP A 318 7.04 -10.69 -17.43
N ARG A 319 6.81 -11.89 -16.91
CA ARG A 319 5.53 -12.59 -17.08
C ARG A 319 4.55 -12.17 -16.02
N TRP A 320 3.25 -12.22 -16.33
CA TRP A 320 2.19 -11.89 -15.37
C TRP A 320 2.31 -12.69 -14.07
N GLN A 321 2.59 -13.98 -14.19
CA GLN A 321 2.78 -14.90 -13.05
C GLN A 321 3.97 -14.57 -12.14
N ASP A 322 4.91 -13.75 -12.62
CA ASP A 322 6.10 -13.36 -11.87
C ASP A 322 5.87 -12.04 -11.13
N ILE A 323 4.99 -11.16 -11.64
CA ILE A 323 4.71 -9.84 -11.04
C ILE A 323 3.42 -9.78 -10.23
N TYR A 324 2.46 -10.68 -10.45
CA TYR A 324 1.16 -10.64 -9.79
C TYR A 324 1.13 -11.44 -8.46
N PRO A 325 0.94 -10.80 -7.29
CA PRO A 325 1.08 -11.46 -5.98
C PRO A 325 0.22 -12.72 -5.78
N PRO A 326 -1.08 -12.76 -6.17
CA PRO A 326 -1.90 -13.96 -6.02
C PRO A 326 -1.38 -15.20 -6.76
N ILE A 327 -0.81 -15.04 -7.96
CA ILE A 327 -0.21 -16.16 -8.70
C ILE A 327 1.07 -16.62 -7.98
N ARG A 328 1.91 -15.67 -7.53
CA ARG A 328 3.11 -16.00 -6.76
C ARG A 328 2.76 -16.80 -5.50
N PHE A 329 1.77 -16.37 -4.73
CA PHE A 329 1.29 -17.09 -3.55
C PHE A 329 0.85 -18.52 -3.89
N ALA A 330 0.04 -18.69 -4.94
CA ALA A 330 -0.45 -20.00 -5.34
C ALA A 330 0.68 -20.95 -5.75
N ARG A 331 1.66 -20.46 -6.53
CA ARG A 331 2.86 -21.22 -6.90
C ARG A 331 3.65 -21.65 -5.66
N LEU A 332 3.88 -20.71 -4.74
CA LEU A 332 4.57 -20.96 -3.47
C LEU A 332 3.86 -22.02 -2.64
N ALA A 333 2.54 -21.91 -2.46
CA ALA A 333 1.74 -22.85 -1.69
C ALA A 333 1.88 -24.28 -2.21
N LEU A 334 1.84 -24.46 -3.54
CA LEU A 334 2.03 -25.77 -4.19
C LEU A 334 3.42 -26.36 -3.95
N CYS A 335 4.46 -25.53 -3.82
CA CYS A 335 5.82 -25.97 -3.54
C CYS A 335 6.04 -26.38 -2.07
N VAL A 336 5.19 -25.95 -1.12
CA VAL A 336 5.39 -26.22 0.32
C VAL A 336 5.47 -27.72 0.61
N LYS A 337 4.70 -28.57 -0.09
CA LYS A 337 4.79 -30.03 0.05
C LYS A 337 6.21 -30.58 -0.21
N LYS A 338 6.94 -29.96 -1.14
CA LYS A 338 8.31 -30.34 -1.51
C LYS A 338 9.34 -29.71 -0.57
N VAL A 339 9.10 -28.48 -0.12
CA VAL A 339 10.06 -27.72 0.70
C VAL A 339 9.99 -28.10 2.18
N GLY A 340 8.80 -28.45 2.68
CA GLY A 340 8.48 -28.59 4.10
C GLY A 340 7.86 -27.32 4.67
N LEU A 341 7.22 -27.42 5.85
CA LEU A 341 6.74 -26.25 6.60
C LEU A 341 7.91 -25.55 7.30
N LEU A 342 7.81 -24.23 7.43
CA LEU A 342 8.64 -23.45 8.35
C LEU A 342 8.14 -23.65 9.78
N SER A 343 9.02 -24.16 10.64
CA SER A 343 8.70 -24.44 12.05
C SER A 343 8.97 -23.27 13.00
N ASP A 344 9.79 -22.30 12.61
CA ASP A 344 10.19 -21.17 13.47
C ASP A 344 10.49 -19.92 12.61
N CYS A 345 9.97 -18.77 13.03
CA CYS A 345 10.15 -17.46 12.40
C CYS A 345 10.92 -16.47 13.31
N ARG A 346 11.56 -16.95 14.37
CA ARG A 346 12.31 -16.10 15.30
C ARG A 346 13.71 -15.74 14.83
N ASP A 347 14.26 -16.50 13.90
CA ASP A 347 15.62 -16.28 13.41
C ASP A 347 15.63 -15.76 11.97
N HIS A 348 16.37 -14.65 11.76
CA HIS A 348 16.55 -14.03 10.45
C HIS A 348 17.09 -15.03 9.42
N ARG A 349 18.15 -15.76 9.77
CA ARG A 349 18.83 -16.67 8.84
C ARG A 349 17.93 -17.82 8.43
N THR A 350 17.14 -18.34 9.35
CA THR A 350 16.16 -19.40 9.11
C THR A 350 15.08 -18.94 8.13
N ILE A 351 14.52 -17.74 8.34
CA ILE A 351 13.56 -17.14 7.39
C ILE A 351 14.21 -16.95 6.01
N ALA A 352 15.39 -16.31 5.94
CA ALA A 352 16.08 -16.04 4.68
C ALA A 352 16.34 -17.34 3.89
N THR A 353 16.90 -18.36 4.56
CA THR A 353 17.19 -19.67 3.94
C THR A 353 15.93 -20.36 3.43
N TYR A 354 14.83 -20.25 4.18
CA TYR A 354 13.55 -20.83 3.79
C TYR A 354 12.94 -20.10 2.58
N ILE A 355 13.06 -18.77 2.54
CA ILE A 355 12.65 -17.96 1.39
C ILE A 355 13.46 -18.33 0.14
N ASP A 356 14.79 -18.35 0.22
CA ASP A 356 15.66 -18.74 -0.90
C ASP A 356 15.25 -20.10 -1.46
N LYS A 357 15.09 -21.10 -0.59
CA LYS A 357 14.68 -22.45 -0.96
C LYS A 357 13.31 -22.49 -1.63
N LEU A 358 12.33 -21.71 -1.16
CA LEU A 358 11.00 -21.63 -1.77
C LEU A 358 11.07 -20.99 -3.16
N CYS A 359 11.76 -19.86 -3.29
CA CYS A 359 11.93 -19.15 -4.55
C CYS A 359 12.61 -20.03 -5.60
N ASP A 360 13.69 -20.72 -5.23
CA ASP A 360 14.42 -21.65 -6.11
C ASP A 360 13.54 -22.79 -6.59
N VAL A 361 12.82 -23.45 -5.67
CA VAL A 361 11.96 -24.59 -6.00
C VAL A 361 10.78 -24.17 -6.89
N CYS A 362 10.23 -22.98 -6.68
CA CYS A 362 9.12 -22.46 -7.48
C CYS A 362 9.55 -21.70 -8.73
N GLN A 363 10.86 -21.52 -8.95
CA GLN A 363 11.43 -20.70 -10.04
C GLN A 363 10.84 -19.29 -10.04
N LEU A 364 10.86 -18.65 -8.87
CA LEU A 364 10.37 -17.29 -8.69
C LEU A 364 11.55 -16.31 -8.60
N PRO A 365 11.45 -15.13 -9.25
CA PRO A 365 12.45 -14.09 -9.10
C PRO A 365 12.61 -13.66 -7.64
N HIS A 366 13.86 -13.54 -7.22
CA HIS A 366 14.25 -13.14 -5.87
C HIS A 366 14.48 -11.62 -5.79
N THR A 367 13.65 -10.91 -5.04
CA THR A 367 13.67 -9.43 -4.96
C THR A 367 13.93 -8.90 -3.55
N ILE A 368 13.90 -9.79 -2.55
CA ILE A 368 14.05 -9.41 -1.13
C ILE A 368 15.46 -8.87 -0.85
N ASN A 369 16.45 -9.35 -1.58
CA ASN A 369 17.83 -8.90 -1.50
C ASN A 369 18.12 -7.73 -2.46
N THR A 370 17.14 -7.31 -3.27
CA THR A 370 17.32 -6.15 -4.14
C THR A 370 17.24 -4.88 -3.31
N ASN A 371 18.20 -3.98 -3.50
CA ASN A 371 18.22 -2.69 -2.82
C ASN A 371 17.16 -1.78 -3.40
N TYR A 372 16.52 -0.99 -2.54
CA TYR A 372 15.72 0.14 -2.97
C TYR A 372 16.65 1.11 -3.71
N PRO A 373 16.31 1.59 -4.91
CA PRO A 373 17.16 2.51 -5.66
C PRO A 373 17.44 3.79 -4.88
N ASP A 374 18.71 4.20 -4.87
CA ASP A 374 19.13 5.46 -4.27
C ASP A 374 18.73 6.64 -5.18
N ARG A 375 18.28 7.73 -4.57
CA ARG A 375 18.03 8.99 -5.26
C ARG A 375 19.38 9.68 -5.50
N ILE A 376 19.63 10.18 -6.71
CA ILE A 376 20.94 10.77 -7.09
C ILE A 376 21.28 11.99 -6.22
N SER A 377 20.28 12.83 -5.93
CA SER A 377 20.45 14.08 -5.19
C SER A 377 20.13 13.89 -3.69
N TYR A 378 21.12 13.39 -2.93
CA TYR A 378 21.06 13.42 -1.46
C TYR A 378 21.24 14.83 -0.88
N GLU A 379 21.84 15.76 -1.64
CA GLU A 379 22.08 17.13 -1.17
C GLU A 379 20.78 17.92 -0.97
N GLU A 380 19.68 17.45 -1.56
CA GLU A 380 18.39 18.13 -1.47
C GLU A 380 17.34 17.38 -0.65
N THR A 381 17.46 16.08 -0.39
CA THR A 381 16.43 15.36 0.39
C THR A 381 16.61 15.63 1.89
N PRO A 382 15.62 16.19 2.60
CA PRO A 382 15.75 16.47 4.02
C PRO A 382 15.99 15.17 4.80
N CYS A 383 16.87 15.24 5.80
CA CYS A 383 16.98 14.17 6.77
C CYS A 383 15.74 14.22 7.66
N PHE A 384 14.70 13.46 7.32
CA PHE A 384 13.47 13.42 8.12
C PHE A 384 13.71 12.98 9.58
N ALA A 385 14.83 12.31 9.86
CA ALA A 385 15.24 11.96 11.22
C ALA A 385 15.88 13.13 12.00
N ASP A 386 16.27 14.22 11.35
CA ASP A 386 16.83 15.40 12.03
C ASP A 386 15.71 16.28 12.59
N GLU A 387 15.66 16.38 13.92
CA GLU A 387 14.69 17.20 14.66
C GLU A 387 14.80 18.69 14.34
N ASN A 388 15.94 19.14 13.81
CA ASN A 388 16.18 20.53 13.42
C ASN A 388 15.74 20.82 11.97
N THR A 389 15.22 19.83 11.26
CA THR A 389 14.71 20.03 9.89
C THR A 389 13.57 21.04 9.92
N VAL A 390 13.74 22.14 9.18
CA VAL A 390 12.70 23.15 9.01
C VAL A 390 11.86 22.79 7.80
N TYR A 391 10.59 22.46 8.05
CA TYR A 391 9.61 22.20 7.00
C TYR A 391 9.01 23.53 6.54
N SER A 392 9.51 24.08 5.45
CA SER A 392 8.94 25.29 4.84
C SER A 392 7.62 24.98 4.13
N ASP A 393 6.70 25.95 4.11
CA ASP A 393 5.48 25.89 3.28
C ASP A 393 5.81 25.95 1.76
N SER A 394 7.07 26.19 1.37
CA SER A 394 7.49 26.11 -0.04
C SER A 394 7.62 24.66 -0.50
N LEU A 395 7.11 24.39 -1.70
CA LEU A 395 6.86 23.07 -2.29
C LEU A 395 8.12 22.31 -2.74
N LYS A 396 9.29 22.58 -2.16
CA LYS A 396 10.50 21.85 -2.57
C LYS A 396 10.37 20.35 -2.29
N PHE A 397 9.57 19.97 -1.30
CA PHE A 397 9.32 18.59 -0.89
C PHE A 397 7.83 18.29 -0.78
N SER A 398 7.48 17.07 -1.15
CA SER A 398 6.15 16.46 -1.07
C SER A 398 6.16 15.33 -0.03
N HIS A 399 4.97 14.84 0.33
CA HIS A 399 4.85 13.66 1.17
C HIS A 399 5.45 12.40 0.52
N HIS A 400 5.55 12.34 -0.82
CA HIS A 400 6.23 11.24 -1.53
C HIS A 400 7.72 11.17 -1.19
N ASP A 401 8.38 12.30 -0.96
CA ASP A 401 9.78 12.32 -0.52
C ASP A 401 9.95 11.66 0.86
N TYR A 402 8.99 11.87 1.77
CA TYR A 402 8.94 11.18 3.05
C TYR A 402 8.68 9.68 2.86
N ILE A 403 7.76 9.28 1.98
CA ILE A 403 7.48 7.87 1.70
C ILE A 403 8.71 7.16 1.12
N PHE A 404 9.43 7.76 0.17
CA PHE A 404 10.67 7.20 -0.36
C PHE A 404 11.75 7.04 0.72
N TRP A 405 11.85 8.00 1.63
CA TRP A 405 12.74 7.87 2.78
C TRP A 405 12.34 6.70 3.70
N VAL A 406 11.04 6.54 4.01
CA VAL A 406 10.53 5.41 4.79
C VAL A 406 10.86 4.08 4.10
N GLN A 407 10.60 3.96 2.80
CA GLN A 407 10.85 2.76 2.01
C GLN A 407 12.35 2.40 1.99
N SER A 408 13.24 3.38 1.82
CA SER A 408 14.70 3.19 1.92
C SER A 408 15.15 2.76 3.32
N CYS A 409 14.58 3.35 4.38
CA CYS A 409 14.85 2.94 5.76
C CYS A 409 14.41 1.50 6.03
N LEU A 410 13.18 1.14 5.65
CA LEU A 410 12.64 -0.22 5.82
C LEU A 410 13.43 -1.25 5.03
N MET A 411 13.90 -0.91 3.83
CA MET A 411 14.78 -1.79 3.05
C MET A 411 16.10 -2.08 3.77
N ARG A 412 16.80 -1.04 4.25
CA ARG A 412 18.05 -1.23 5.00
C ARG A 412 17.83 -2.04 6.27
N TYR A 413 16.68 -1.80 6.92
CA TYR A 413 16.30 -2.51 8.13
C TYR A 413 15.97 -3.99 7.87
N ARG A 414 15.33 -4.30 6.73
CA ARG A 414 15.01 -5.67 6.28
C ARG A 414 16.23 -6.59 6.23
N LEU A 415 17.41 -6.08 5.87
CA LEU A 415 18.65 -6.85 5.76
C LEU A 415 19.08 -7.51 7.08
N ASN A 416 18.66 -7.01 8.23
CA ASN A 416 19.02 -7.58 9.54
C ASN A 416 17.81 -7.93 10.41
N ALA A 417 16.60 -7.53 10.01
CA ALA A 417 15.39 -7.67 10.82
C ALA A 417 14.19 -8.25 10.04
N LEU A 418 14.44 -9.23 9.16
CA LEU A 418 13.38 -9.99 8.48
C LEU A 418 12.23 -10.46 9.39
N PRO A 419 12.46 -10.97 10.62
CA PRO A 419 11.36 -11.35 11.51
C PRO A 419 10.35 -10.23 11.74
N LEU A 420 10.78 -8.97 11.84
CA LEU A 420 9.89 -7.84 12.04
C LEU A 420 8.95 -7.60 10.83
N MET A 421 9.43 -7.90 9.63
CA MET A 421 8.68 -7.71 8.38
C MET A 421 7.77 -8.89 8.03
N VAL A 422 8.13 -10.10 8.49
CA VAL A 422 7.44 -11.35 8.15
C VAL A 422 6.51 -11.81 9.26
N SER A 423 6.90 -11.62 10.52
CA SER A 423 6.27 -12.20 11.70
C SER A 423 6.23 -11.20 12.84
N PHE A 424 5.65 -10.03 12.58
CA PHE A 424 5.66 -8.90 13.50
C PHE A 424 5.06 -9.25 14.87
N GLY A 425 3.99 -10.07 14.91
CA GLY A 425 3.35 -10.50 16.14
C GLY A 425 4.29 -11.26 17.10
N ASP A 426 5.09 -12.19 16.56
CA ASP A 426 6.06 -12.94 17.38
C ASP A 426 7.13 -12.03 17.97
N CYS A 427 7.50 -10.96 17.24
CA CYS A 427 8.48 -9.97 17.68
C CYS A 427 8.01 -9.16 18.90
N LEU A 428 6.74 -9.29 19.29
CA LEU A 428 6.15 -8.63 20.46
C LEU A 428 5.99 -9.57 21.65
N SER A 429 6.63 -10.73 21.61
CA SER A 429 6.59 -11.74 22.66
C SER A 429 7.98 -12.32 22.96
N GLY A 430 8.11 -12.96 24.13
CA GLY A 430 9.30 -13.74 24.50
C GLY A 430 10.63 -12.99 24.39
N ASP A 431 11.64 -13.68 23.84
CA ASP A 431 12.99 -13.12 23.68
C ASP A 431 13.11 -12.18 22.48
N LEU A 432 12.25 -12.31 21.46
CA LEU A 432 12.25 -11.38 20.34
C LEU A 432 11.81 -9.97 20.74
N LEU A 433 10.90 -9.85 21.71
CA LEU A 433 10.54 -8.56 22.25
C LEU A 433 11.79 -7.83 22.76
N LYS A 434 12.69 -8.51 23.48
CA LYS A 434 13.93 -7.87 23.95
C LYS A 434 14.81 -7.39 22.80
N GLN A 435 14.83 -8.13 21.69
CA GLN A 435 15.61 -7.79 20.51
C GLN A 435 15.04 -6.58 19.78
N TYR A 436 13.71 -6.52 19.60
CA TYR A 436 13.04 -5.53 18.74
C TYR A 436 12.26 -4.46 19.50
N VAL A 437 12.24 -4.46 20.84
CA VAL A 437 11.45 -3.50 21.63
C VAL A 437 11.79 -2.06 21.29
N ASN A 438 13.06 -1.74 21.02
CA ASN A 438 13.46 -0.39 20.65
C ASN A 438 12.95 -0.02 19.26
N ASP A 439 12.90 -0.96 18.33
CA ASP A 439 12.41 -0.73 16.96
C ASP A 439 10.89 -0.62 16.91
N VAL A 440 10.23 -1.39 17.78
CA VAL A 440 8.78 -1.40 17.97
C VAL A 440 8.34 -0.12 18.71
N LEU A 441 8.98 0.21 19.81
CA LEU A 441 8.60 1.38 20.61
C LEU A 441 9.22 2.68 20.11
N ASN A 442 10.03 2.62 19.04
CA ASN A 442 10.91 3.69 18.61
C ASN A 442 10.26 5.07 18.74
N PHE A 443 10.93 5.92 19.52
CA PHE A 443 10.49 7.27 19.89
C PHE A 443 11.23 8.34 19.08
N ASP A 444 11.75 8.01 17.89
CA ASP A 444 12.26 9.00 16.95
C ASP A 444 11.23 10.14 16.77
N ALA A 445 11.73 11.38 16.64
CA ALA A 445 10.86 12.54 16.40
C ALA A 445 10.00 12.39 15.14
N VAL A 446 10.51 11.67 14.13
CA VAL A 446 9.78 11.25 12.93
C VAL A 446 10.04 9.75 12.68
N PRO A 447 9.11 8.86 13.06
CA PRO A 447 9.35 7.42 12.94
C PRO A 447 9.15 6.94 11.49
N PHE A 448 10.01 6.02 11.04
CA PHE A 448 9.79 5.26 9.79
C PHE A 448 9.04 3.92 10.03
N SER A 449 8.97 3.46 11.29
CA SER A 449 8.41 2.15 11.64
C SER A 449 6.94 2.18 12.08
N ARG A 450 6.29 3.36 12.01
CA ARG A 450 4.86 3.55 12.25
C ARG A 450 4.32 4.76 11.48
N CYS A 451 3.00 4.78 11.30
CA CYS A 451 2.29 5.89 10.70
C CYS A 451 2.37 7.18 11.55
N PRO A 452 2.79 8.32 10.98
CA PRO A 452 2.94 9.58 11.72
C PRO A 452 1.60 10.27 12.04
N LEU A 453 0.58 10.06 11.21
CA LEU A 453 -0.75 10.65 11.38
C LEU A 453 -1.78 9.59 11.83
N GLY A 454 -2.75 9.99 12.64
CA GLY A 454 -3.84 9.10 13.03
C GLY A 454 -5.06 9.80 13.59
N TRP A 455 -6.14 9.04 13.75
CA TRP A 455 -7.35 9.52 14.39
C TRP A 455 -7.21 9.42 15.91
N THR A 456 -7.53 10.50 16.61
CA THR A 456 -7.66 10.48 18.06
C THR A 456 -9.00 9.88 18.49
N LYS A 457 -9.14 9.56 19.77
CA LYS A 457 -10.38 9.04 20.36
C LYS A 457 -11.59 9.99 20.23
N ASN A 458 -11.36 11.26 19.91
CA ASN A 458 -12.40 12.27 19.75
C ASN A 458 -12.70 12.57 18.27
N ASP A 459 -12.35 11.66 17.36
CA ASP A 459 -12.47 11.83 15.90
C ASP A 459 -11.79 13.11 15.39
N LYS A 460 -10.59 13.39 15.92
CA LYS A 460 -9.70 14.50 15.51
C LYS A 460 -8.42 13.99 14.88
N LEU A 461 -7.74 14.83 14.10
CA LEU A 461 -6.39 14.57 13.61
C LEU A 461 -5.39 14.56 14.79
N GLY A 462 -4.56 13.53 14.84
CA GLY A 462 -3.51 13.35 15.83
C GLY A 462 -2.16 13.06 15.18
N PHE A 463 -1.09 13.39 15.89
CA PHE A 463 0.28 13.21 15.44
C PHE A 463 1.07 12.32 16.42
N SER A 464 1.84 11.38 15.87
CA SER A 464 2.82 10.58 16.62
C SER A 464 4.26 11.12 16.46
N CYS A 465 4.38 12.32 15.90
CA CYS A 465 5.58 13.05 15.52
C CYS A 465 5.47 14.52 15.97
N SER A 466 6.46 15.37 15.64
CA SER A 466 6.37 16.81 15.93
C SER A 466 5.18 17.46 15.20
N VAL A 467 4.57 18.47 15.83
CA VAL A 467 3.39 19.17 15.29
C VAL A 467 3.70 19.84 13.95
N ASP A 468 4.89 20.41 13.80
CA ASP A 468 5.31 21.08 12.58
C ASP A 468 5.41 20.10 11.40
N PHE A 469 6.08 18.96 11.60
CA PHE A 469 6.15 17.90 10.59
C PHE A 469 4.77 17.33 10.28
N GLY A 470 3.97 17.01 11.30
CA GLY A 470 2.63 16.46 11.14
C GLY A 470 1.71 17.38 10.32
N ASN A 471 1.77 18.69 10.57
CA ASN A 471 1.02 19.69 9.80
C ASN A 471 1.50 19.80 8.34
N TRP A 472 2.81 19.83 8.10
CA TRP A 472 3.38 19.84 6.75
C TRP A 472 2.94 18.60 5.96
N LEU A 473 3.12 17.42 6.57
CA LEU A 473 2.80 16.13 5.95
C LEU A 473 1.31 16.06 5.59
N PHE A 474 0.45 16.42 6.55
CA PHE A 474 -1.00 16.45 6.34
C PHE A 474 -1.42 17.40 5.21
N ARG A 475 -0.88 18.62 5.15
CA ARG A 475 -1.17 19.56 4.06
C ARG A 475 -0.71 19.03 2.70
N SER A 476 0.47 18.40 2.65
CA SER A 476 0.99 17.81 1.42
C SER A 476 0.11 16.66 0.90
N ILE A 477 -0.36 15.80 1.82
CA ILE A 477 -1.31 14.72 1.50
C ILE A 477 -2.65 15.28 1.03
N LEU A 478 -3.20 16.28 1.71
CA LEU A 478 -4.47 16.90 1.32
C LEU A 478 -4.41 17.47 -0.11
N MET A 479 -3.32 18.16 -0.44
CA MET A 479 -3.12 18.71 -1.78
C MET A 479 -3.13 17.62 -2.85
N ASP A 480 -2.47 16.48 -2.61
CA ASP A 480 -2.48 15.35 -3.52
C ASP A 480 -3.85 14.66 -3.60
N TYR A 481 -4.44 14.38 -2.44
CA TYR A 481 -5.76 13.77 -2.34
C TYR A 481 -6.81 14.53 -3.15
N VAL A 482 -6.77 15.86 -3.10
CA VAL A 482 -7.73 16.70 -3.82
C VAL A 482 -7.41 16.81 -5.32
N LEU A 483 -6.16 16.64 -5.75
CA LEU A 483 -5.84 16.55 -7.19
C LEU A 483 -6.57 15.38 -7.85
N PHE A 484 -6.75 14.26 -7.15
CA PHE A 484 -7.59 13.16 -7.62
C PHE A 484 -9.04 13.61 -7.86
N ASP A 485 -9.63 14.32 -6.89
CA ASP A 485 -11.01 14.80 -6.96
C ASP A 485 -11.19 15.97 -7.95
N VAL A 486 -10.13 16.71 -8.29
CA VAL A 486 -10.12 17.67 -9.41
C VAL A 486 -10.38 16.96 -10.73
N VAL A 487 -9.80 15.77 -10.93
CA VAL A 487 -9.93 15.03 -12.18
C VAL A 487 -11.25 14.27 -12.25
N ALA A 488 -11.56 13.44 -11.25
CA ALA A 488 -12.71 12.53 -11.31
C ALA A 488 -13.95 13.05 -10.56
N GLY A 489 -13.80 14.02 -9.67
CA GLY A 489 -14.85 14.45 -8.75
C GLY A 489 -15.89 15.39 -9.34
N THR A 490 -17.04 15.46 -8.67
CA THR A 490 -18.14 16.39 -8.90
C THR A 490 -18.47 17.13 -7.60
N GLY A 491 -18.80 18.43 -7.66
CA GLY A 491 -19.23 19.18 -6.47
C GLY A 491 -18.08 19.71 -5.59
N LYS A 492 -18.31 19.89 -4.30
CA LYS A 492 -17.22 20.24 -3.35
C LYS A 492 -16.19 19.12 -3.29
N TYR A 493 -14.96 19.48 -2.89
CA TYR A 493 -13.89 18.50 -2.68
C TYR A 493 -14.32 17.39 -1.71
N ASP A 494 -14.13 16.14 -2.09
CA ASP A 494 -14.46 15.03 -1.18
C ASP A 494 -13.37 14.90 -0.12
N LEU A 495 -13.70 15.20 1.14
CA LEU A 495 -12.79 15.03 2.28
C LEU A 495 -13.31 13.97 3.27
N SER A 496 -14.18 13.07 2.82
CA SER A 496 -14.83 12.06 3.67
C SER A 496 -13.85 11.06 4.32
N SER A 497 -12.67 10.86 3.74
CA SER A 497 -11.60 10.02 4.30
C SER A 497 -10.87 10.67 5.49
N PHE A 498 -11.13 11.95 5.78
CA PHE A 498 -10.50 12.69 6.87
C PHE A 498 -11.43 12.84 8.09
N PRO A 499 -10.87 13.11 9.30
CA PRO A 499 -11.66 13.38 10.49
C PRO A 499 -12.70 14.49 10.29
N GLY A 500 -13.81 14.43 11.04
CA GLY A 500 -14.94 15.36 10.86
C GLY A 500 -14.56 16.84 10.96
N GLU A 501 -13.59 17.17 11.82
CA GLU A 501 -13.06 18.53 11.98
C GLU A 501 -12.29 19.06 10.77
N ILE A 502 -11.88 18.19 9.84
CA ILE A 502 -11.26 18.54 8.57
C ILE A 502 -12.33 18.58 7.48
N ASN A 503 -13.09 17.49 7.36
CA ASN A 503 -14.12 17.33 6.33
C ASN A 503 -15.18 18.45 6.34
N GLN A 504 -15.49 19.00 7.51
CA GLN A 504 -16.53 20.02 7.69
C GLN A 504 -15.98 21.45 7.80
N ASN A 505 -14.67 21.66 7.61
CA ASN A 505 -14.02 22.93 7.89
C ASN A 505 -13.82 23.77 6.62
N GLU A 506 -14.64 24.81 6.45
CA GLU A 506 -14.61 25.71 5.28
C GLU A 506 -13.24 26.39 5.08
N ILE A 507 -12.46 26.64 6.14
CA ILE A 507 -11.10 27.21 6.02
C ILE A 507 -10.16 26.25 5.28
N ILE A 508 -10.33 24.93 5.48
CA ILE A 508 -9.56 23.92 4.76
C ILE A 508 -9.95 23.91 3.28
N TYR A 509 -11.24 24.03 2.94
CA TYR A 509 -11.67 24.14 1.54
C TYR A 509 -11.10 25.39 0.86
N GLU A 510 -11.19 26.56 1.51
CA GLU A 510 -10.61 27.80 0.99
C GLU A 510 -9.09 27.69 0.79
N PHE A 511 -8.39 27.04 1.75
CA PHE A 511 -6.97 26.73 1.63
C PHE A 511 -6.68 25.87 0.40
N LEU A 512 -7.44 24.79 0.19
CA LEU A 512 -7.25 23.86 -0.92
C LEU A 512 -7.50 24.53 -2.26
N GLU A 513 -8.63 25.24 -2.42
CA GLU A 513 -8.95 25.96 -3.65
C GLU A 513 -7.86 26.96 -4.02
N LYS A 514 -7.44 27.79 -3.06
CA LYS A 514 -6.39 28.79 -3.28
C LYS A 514 -5.07 28.14 -3.67
N ASN A 515 -4.64 27.12 -2.93
CA ASN A 515 -3.34 26.50 -3.16
C ASN A 515 -3.32 25.68 -4.45
N ILE A 516 -4.39 25.00 -4.82
CA ILE A 516 -4.46 24.25 -6.08
C ILE A 516 -4.33 25.21 -7.27
N ILE A 517 -5.08 26.32 -7.26
CA ILE A 517 -4.98 27.33 -8.31
C ILE A 517 -3.57 27.92 -8.36
N LEU A 518 -2.99 28.27 -7.21
CA LEU A 518 -1.64 28.83 -7.13
C LEU A 518 -0.59 27.86 -7.72
N ASN A 519 -0.61 26.61 -7.27
CA ASN A 519 0.32 25.55 -7.67
C ASN A 519 0.26 25.22 -9.16
N LEU A 520 -0.93 25.27 -9.75
CA LEU A 520 -1.14 24.91 -11.16
C LEU A 520 -0.94 26.08 -12.13
N THR A 521 -1.13 27.33 -11.66
CA THR A 521 -1.12 28.51 -12.53
C THR A 521 0.12 29.38 -12.39
N GLU A 522 0.77 29.40 -11.22
CA GLU A 522 1.92 30.28 -10.93
C GLU A 522 3.25 29.50 -10.81
N VAL A 523 3.22 28.25 -10.35
CA VAL A 523 4.41 27.38 -10.20
C VAL A 523 4.63 26.52 -11.45
N ARG A 524 4.75 27.17 -12.61
CA ARG A 524 4.76 26.47 -13.92
C ARG A 524 6.14 26.07 -14.44
N ASN A 525 7.22 26.64 -13.89
CA ASN A 525 8.58 26.53 -14.43
C ASN A 525 9.67 26.44 -13.34
N THR A 526 9.38 25.80 -12.22
CA THR A 526 10.42 25.27 -11.31
C THR A 526 10.42 23.77 -11.46
#